data_AF-A0A925ZW68-F1
#
_entry.id   AF-A0A925ZW68-F1
#
_cell.length_a   1.000
_cell.length_b   1.000
_cell.length_c   1.000
_cell.angle_alpha   90.00
_cell.angle_beta   90.00
_cell.angle_gamma   90.00
#
_symmetry.space_group_name_H-M   'P 1'
#
loop_
_entity.id
_entity.type
_entity.pdbx_description
1 polymer ?
#
loop_
_entity_poly.entity_id
_entity_poly.type
_entity_poly.pdbx_seq_one_letter_code
_entity_poly.pdbx_strand_id
1 'polypeptide(L)'
;MPALFRPAATEYNPFYAAYIRLVPEGTDPLAQLRQQLPELRRLVGSLTDEQARFAYAPGKWSLKEMLVHVIDTERIFAYRALRIARGDQQPLAGFEQDDYVPASGANARTLASILS
;
A
#
# COMPACT_ATOMS: atom_id res chain seq x y z
N MET A 1 -18.64 -13.52 9.70
CA MET A 1 -17.17 -13.55 9.54
C MET A 1 -16.59 -13.67 10.94
N PRO A 2 -15.68 -14.62 11.21
CA PRO A 2 -15.00 -14.65 12.51
C PRO A 2 -14.25 -13.33 12.74
N ALA A 3 -14.13 -12.91 14.01
CA ALA A 3 -13.37 -11.72 14.36
C ALA A 3 -11.90 -11.90 13.94
N LEU A 4 -11.34 -10.85 13.33
CA LEU A 4 -9.93 -10.83 12.95
C LEU A 4 -9.12 -10.41 14.17
N PHE A 5 -8.35 -11.35 14.71
CA PHE A 5 -7.46 -11.10 15.84
C PHE A 5 -6.05 -10.78 15.34
N ARG A 6 -5.26 -10.10 16.19
CA ARG A 6 -3.83 -9.95 15.92
C ARG A 6 -3.21 -11.36 15.82
N PRO A 7 -2.45 -11.67 14.75
CA PRO A 7 -1.84 -12.98 14.61
C PRO A 7 -0.79 -13.23 15.69
N ALA A 8 -0.65 -14.48 16.11
CA ALA A 8 0.45 -14.94 16.96
C ALA A 8 1.78 -14.83 16.21
N ALA A 9 2.89 -14.69 16.94
CA ALA A 9 4.23 -14.55 16.35
C ALA A 9 4.65 -15.75 15.46
N THR A 10 4.00 -16.90 15.60
CA THR A 10 4.22 -18.11 14.80
C THR A 10 3.47 -18.10 13.46
N GLU A 11 2.54 -17.17 13.25
CA GLU A 11 1.69 -17.10 12.05
C GLU A 11 2.25 -16.18 10.96
N TYR A 12 3.38 -15.51 11.21
CA TYR A 12 4.02 -14.61 10.26
C TYR A 12 5.54 -14.65 10.37
N ASN A 13 6.22 -14.23 9.28
CA ASN A 13 7.67 -14.10 9.31
C ASN A 13 8.11 -12.99 10.28
N PRO A 14 9.10 -13.22 11.18
CA PRO A 14 9.55 -12.23 12.17
C PRO A 14 9.86 -10.83 11.64
N PHE A 15 10.25 -10.71 10.37
CA PHE A 15 10.39 -9.43 9.67
C PHE A 15 9.16 -8.52 9.82
N TYR A 16 7.94 -9.09 9.80
CA TYR A 16 6.69 -8.33 9.89
C TYR A 16 6.28 -7.93 11.31
N ALA A 17 7.00 -8.39 12.35
CA ALA A 17 6.66 -8.13 13.74
C ALA A 17 6.63 -6.63 14.08
N ALA A 18 7.50 -5.83 13.46
CA ALA A 18 7.50 -4.38 13.65
C ALA A 18 6.20 -3.74 13.16
N TYR A 19 5.75 -4.11 11.96
CA TYR A 19 4.54 -3.55 11.35
C TYR A 19 3.26 -4.00 12.06
N ILE A 20 3.18 -5.29 12.45
CA ILE A 20 2.02 -5.82 13.17
C ILE A 20 1.82 -5.11 14.52
N ARG A 21 2.92 -4.71 15.18
CA ARG A 21 2.87 -3.95 16.44
C ARG A 21 2.38 -2.50 16.28
N LEU A 22 2.40 -1.94 15.07
CA LEU A 22 1.88 -0.59 14.82
C LEU A 22 0.35 -0.54 14.82
N VAL A 23 -0.31 -1.68 14.66
CA VAL A 23 -1.78 -1.78 14.75
C VAL A 23 -2.17 -1.89 16.23
N PRO A 24 -2.93 -0.94 16.80
CA PRO A 24 -3.32 -1.00 18.21
C PRO A 24 -4.09 -2.28 18.57
N GLU A 25 -4.02 -2.67 19.85
CA GLU A 25 -4.79 -3.84 20.33
C GLU A 25 -6.29 -3.60 20.22
N GLY A 26 -7.03 -4.64 19.81
CA GLY A 26 -8.48 -4.57 19.64
C GLY A 26 -8.95 -3.80 18.39
N THR A 27 -8.04 -3.29 17.55
CA THR A 27 -8.41 -2.65 16.28
C THR A 27 -8.97 -3.69 15.30
N ASP A 28 -10.14 -3.40 14.72
CA ASP A 28 -10.62 -4.11 13.53
C ASP A 28 -9.77 -3.69 12.32
N PRO A 29 -8.94 -4.59 11.76
CA PRO A 29 -8.07 -4.25 10.64
C PRO A 29 -8.85 -3.84 9.39
N LEU A 30 -10.05 -4.37 9.16
CA LEU A 30 -10.87 -3.96 8.02
C LEU A 30 -11.48 -2.58 8.22
N ALA A 31 -11.85 -2.22 9.45
CA ALA A 31 -12.25 -0.85 9.76
C ALA A 31 -11.08 0.11 9.54
N GLN A 32 -9.88 -0.25 9.99
CA GLN A 32 -8.68 0.57 9.82
C GLN A 32 -8.33 0.79 8.34
N LEU A 33 -8.35 -0.26 7.51
CA LEU A 33 -8.11 -0.15 6.07
C LEU A 33 -9.08 0.82 5.40
N ARG A 34 -10.37 0.81 5.79
CA ARG A 34 -11.37 1.76 5.25
C ARG A 34 -11.07 3.21 5.64
N GLN A 35 -10.45 3.47 6.79
CA GLN A 35 -10.09 4.82 7.24
C GLN A 35 -8.79 5.34 6.59
N GLN A 36 -7.93 4.47 6.07
CA GLN A 36 -6.65 4.90 5.47
C GLN A 36 -6.84 5.79 4.24
N LEU A 37 -7.82 5.51 3.38
CA LEU A 37 -8.07 6.33 2.19
C LEU A 37 -8.41 7.80 2.51
N PRO A 38 -9.40 8.12 3.36
CA PRO A 38 -9.67 9.51 3.72
C PRO A 38 -8.51 10.17 4.46
N GLU A 39 -7.76 9.43 5.28
CA GLU A 39 -6.55 9.96 5.95
C GLU A 39 -5.46 10.33 4.95
N LEU A 40 -5.18 9.46 3.97
CA LEU A 40 -4.22 9.71 2.91
C LEU A 40 -4.64 10.94 2.09
N ARG A 41 -5.91 11.01 1.68
CA ARG A 41 -6.44 12.17 0.94
C ARG A 41 -6.30 13.47 1.74
N ARG A 42 -6.52 13.44 3.05
CA ARG A 42 -6.32 14.61 3.92
C ARG A 42 -4.84 15.01 3.99
N LEU A 43 -3.93 14.04 4.01
CA LEU A 43 -2.49 14.29 4.12
C LEU A 43 -1.89 14.94 2.87
N VAL A 44 -2.29 14.49 1.67
CA VAL A 44 -1.66 14.92 0.41
C VAL A 44 -2.56 15.75 -0.50
N GLY A 45 -3.87 15.80 -0.24
CA GLY A 45 -4.85 16.39 -1.16
C GLY A 45 -4.77 17.91 -1.33
N SER A 46 -4.07 18.62 -0.45
CA SER A 46 -3.85 20.08 -0.58
C SER A 46 -2.58 20.43 -1.37
N LEU A 47 -1.78 19.44 -1.78
CA LEU A 47 -0.54 19.68 -2.51
C LEU A 47 -0.83 20.03 -3.97
N THR A 48 0.02 20.89 -4.54
CA THR A 48 0.02 21.13 -5.98
C THR A 48 0.65 19.96 -6.73
N ASP A 49 0.38 19.86 -8.03
CA ASP A 49 1.03 18.90 -8.92
C ASP A 49 2.56 19.02 -8.91
N GLU A 50 3.08 20.24 -8.77
CA GLU A 50 4.51 20.51 -8.69
C GLU A 50 5.10 20.02 -7.35
N GLN A 51 4.44 20.34 -6.23
CA GLN A 51 4.85 19.85 -4.91
C GLN A 51 4.83 18.31 -4.85
N ALA A 52 3.84 17.67 -5.45
CA ALA A 52 3.75 16.22 -5.49
C ALA A 52 4.79 15.56 -6.43
N ARG A 53 5.42 16.32 -7.33
CA ARG A 53 6.55 15.84 -8.14
C ARG A 53 7.90 15.91 -7.40
N PHE A 54 7.93 16.44 -6.18
CA PHE A 54 9.15 16.55 -5.41
C PHE A 54 9.73 15.17 -5.03
N ALA A 55 11.03 15.01 -5.24
CA ALA A 55 11.85 13.90 -4.76
C ALA A 55 13.01 14.49 -3.93
N TYR A 56 13.26 13.94 -2.74
CA TYR A 56 14.18 14.53 -1.78
C TYR A 56 15.68 14.33 -2.11
N ALA A 57 15.99 13.42 -3.04
CA ALA A 57 17.35 13.17 -3.51
C ALA A 57 17.33 12.53 -4.90
N PRO A 58 18.43 12.64 -5.67
CA PRO A 58 18.57 11.93 -6.94
C PRO A 58 18.33 10.42 -6.80
N GLY A 59 17.55 9.85 -7.72
CA GLY A 59 17.21 8.42 -7.72
C GLY A 59 16.17 7.99 -6.68
N LYS A 60 15.59 8.93 -5.93
CA LYS A 60 14.45 8.65 -5.04
C LYS A 60 13.14 8.96 -5.73
N TRP A 61 12.11 8.22 -5.35
CA TRP A 61 10.76 8.41 -5.90
C TRP A 61 10.21 9.79 -5.53
N SER A 62 9.48 10.37 -6.46
CA SER A 62 8.62 11.51 -6.17
C SER A 62 7.45 11.08 -5.27
N LEU A 63 6.76 12.05 -4.66
CA LEU A 63 5.53 11.74 -3.92
C LEU A 63 4.48 11.05 -4.81
N LYS A 64 4.34 11.47 -6.08
CA LYS A 64 3.45 10.82 -7.04
C LYS A 64 3.84 9.36 -7.32
N GLU A 65 5.11 9.08 -7.51
CA GLU A 65 5.61 7.71 -7.73
C GLU A 65 5.35 6.83 -6.51
N MET A 66 5.59 7.35 -5.30
CA MET A 66 5.27 6.64 -4.05
C MET A 66 3.77 6.37 -3.91
N LEU A 67 2.90 7.33 -4.23
CA LEU A 67 1.45 7.14 -4.20
C LEU A 67 0.99 6.06 -5.19
N VAL A 68 1.53 6.04 -6.41
CA VAL A 68 1.20 5.01 -7.40
C VAL A 68 1.75 3.65 -6.97
N HIS A 69 2.93 3.58 -6.37
CA HIS A 69 3.46 2.34 -5.80
C HIS A 69 2.53 1.74 -4.72
N VAL A 70 1.97 2.57 -3.82
CA VAL A 70 0.98 2.11 -2.83
C VAL A 70 -0.26 1.55 -3.53
N ILE A 71 -0.75 2.24 -4.55
CA ILE A 71 -1.91 1.84 -5.35
C ILE A 71 -1.66 0.49 -6.08
N ASP A 72 -0.47 0.28 -6.63
CA ASP A 72 -0.12 -0.99 -7.30
C ASP A 72 0.04 -2.13 -6.29
N THR A 73 0.63 -1.86 -5.14
CA THR A 73 0.75 -2.82 -4.04
C THR A 73 -0.62 -3.27 -3.53
N GLU A 74 -1.57 -2.34 -3.36
CA GLU A 74 -2.96 -2.64 -3.01
C GLU A 74 -3.61 -3.60 -4.01
N ARG A 75 -3.43 -3.38 -5.33
CA ARG A 75 -3.97 -4.28 -6.37
C ARG A 75 -3.35 -5.67 -6.32
N ILE A 76 -2.04 -5.75 -6.14
CA ILE A 76 -1.32 -7.01 -6.00
C ILE A 76 -1.82 -7.76 -4.76
N PHE A 77 -2.02 -7.07 -3.63
CA PHE A 77 -2.49 -7.68 -2.39
C PHE A 77 -3.96 -8.12 -2.49
N ALA A 78 -4.82 -7.34 -3.15
CA ALA A 78 -6.20 -7.73 -3.44
C ALA A 78 -6.25 -9.00 -4.30
N TYR A 79 -5.41 -9.09 -5.33
CA TYR A 79 -5.28 -10.30 -6.15
C TYR A 79 -4.80 -11.51 -5.31
N ARG A 80 -3.77 -11.33 -4.49
CA ARG A 80 -3.27 -12.38 -3.58
C ARG A 80 -4.34 -12.84 -2.60
N ALA A 81 -5.09 -11.92 -2.01
CA ALA A 81 -6.20 -12.22 -1.11
C ALA A 81 -7.29 -13.06 -1.80
N LEU A 82 -7.64 -12.72 -3.04
CA LEU A 82 -8.58 -13.53 -3.85
C LEU A 82 -8.05 -14.95 -4.05
N ARG A 83 -6.77 -15.11 -4.44
CA ARG A 83 -6.14 -16.42 -4.67
C ARG A 83 -6.20 -17.29 -3.41
N ILE A 84 -5.79 -16.72 -2.27
CA ILE A 84 -5.86 -17.38 -0.95
C ILE A 84 -7.30 -17.79 -0.63
N ALA A 85 -8.26 -16.88 -0.80
CA ALA A 85 -9.68 -17.13 -0.53
C ALA A 85 -10.34 -18.15 -1.49
N ARG A 86 -9.64 -18.59 -2.55
CA ARG A 86 -10.07 -19.64 -3.46
C ARG A 86 -9.27 -20.94 -3.30
N GLY A 87 -8.41 -21.01 -2.29
CA GLY A 87 -7.59 -22.19 -2.01
C GLY A 87 -6.54 -22.45 -3.08
N ASP A 88 -6.16 -21.44 -3.85
CA ASP A 88 -5.12 -21.58 -4.86
C ASP A 88 -3.77 -21.89 -4.20
N GLN A 89 -3.18 -23.03 -4.55
CA GLN A 89 -1.95 -23.55 -3.95
C GLN A 89 -0.68 -23.11 -4.70
N GLN A 90 -0.81 -22.37 -5.80
CA GLN A 90 0.38 -21.91 -6.53
C GLN A 90 1.13 -20.85 -5.73
N PRO A 91 2.47 -20.81 -5.81
CA PRO A 91 3.27 -19.78 -5.16
C PRO A 91 2.80 -18.38 -5.54
N LEU A 92 2.67 -17.51 -4.54
CA LEU A 92 2.38 -16.09 -4.77
C LEU A 92 3.65 -15.40 -5.26
N ALA A 93 3.67 -14.96 -6.52
CA ALA A 93 4.81 -14.27 -7.09
C ALA A 93 5.13 -12.99 -6.32
N GLY A 94 6.42 -12.78 -6.03
CA GLY A 94 6.96 -11.48 -5.59
C GLY A 94 6.91 -10.45 -6.72
N PHE A 95 7.27 -9.21 -6.40
CA PHE A 95 7.49 -8.17 -7.41
C PHE A 95 8.60 -7.23 -6.94
N GLU A 96 9.42 -6.75 -7.86
CA GLU A 96 10.47 -5.77 -7.57
C GLU A 96 9.93 -4.35 -7.78
N GLN A 97 9.74 -3.64 -6.69
CA GLN A 97 9.09 -2.33 -6.69
C GLN A 97 9.82 -1.27 -7.54
N ASP A 98 11.15 -1.32 -7.56
CA ASP A 98 11.96 -0.35 -8.30
C ASP A 98 11.87 -0.54 -9.82
N ASP A 99 11.57 -1.77 -10.28
CA ASP A 99 11.34 -2.07 -11.70
C ASP A 99 9.94 -1.63 -12.17
N TYR A 100 8.97 -1.56 -11.24
CA TYR A 100 7.60 -1.17 -11.53
C TYR A 100 7.46 0.35 -11.73
N VAL A 101 8.17 1.13 -10.91
CA VAL A 101 8.00 2.59 -10.83
C VAL A 101 8.24 3.31 -12.18
N PRO A 102 9.27 2.98 -12.98
CA PRO A 102 9.48 3.61 -14.28
C PRO A 102 8.30 3.45 -15.25
N ALA A 103 7.59 2.32 -15.18
CA ALA A 103 6.42 2.03 -16.01
C ALA A 103 5.12 2.67 -15.48
N SER A 104 5.12 3.20 -14.25
CA SER A 104 3.92 3.76 -13.61
C SER A 104 3.34 5.00 -14.29
N GLY A 105 4.18 5.77 -15.01
CA GLY A 105 3.81 7.06 -15.58
C GLY A 105 3.34 8.10 -14.53
N ALA A 106 3.66 7.89 -13.24
CA ALA A 106 3.07 8.64 -12.13
C ALA A 106 3.27 10.16 -12.26
N ASN A 107 4.47 10.60 -12.61
CA ASN A 107 4.79 12.03 -12.73
C ASN A 107 4.08 12.74 -13.89
N ALA A 108 3.54 12.00 -14.87
CA ALA A 108 2.77 12.54 -15.99
C ALA A 108 1.27 12.72 -15.66
N ARG A 109 0.78 12.13 -14.57
CA ARG A 109 -0.61 12.24 -14.12
C ARG A 109 -0.79 13.43 -13.19
N THR A 110 -1.99 14.00 -13.15
CA THR A 110 -2.34 14.98 -12.12
C THR A 110 -2.49 14.29 -10.76
N LEU A 111 -2.16 14.98 -9.67
CA LEU A 111 -2.36 14.45 -8.32
C LEU A 111 -3.84 14.08 -8.09
N ALA A 112 -4.75 14.93 -8.58
CA ALA A 112 -6.19 14.64 -8.55
C ALA A 112 -6.55 13.32 -9.26
N SER A 113 -5.93 13.02 -10.41
CA SER A 113 -6.13 11.74 -11.12
C SER A 113 -5.55 10.54 -10.38
N ILE A 114 -4.50 10.73 -9.58
CA ILE A 114 -3.94 9.65 -8.75
C ILE A 114 -4.85 9.36 -7.55
N LEU A 115 -5.45 10.42 -6.97
CA LEU A 115 -6.28 10.33 -5.77
C LEU A 115 -7.76 10.02 -6.05
N SER A 116 -8.20 9.98 -7.31
CA SER A 116 -9.61 9.80 -7.70
C SER A 116 -10.21 8.47 -7.27
#